data_AF-A0ABD0MX40-F1
#
_entry.id   AF-A0ABD0MX40-F1
#
_cell.length_a   1.000
_cell.length_b   1.000
_cell.length_c   1.000
_cell.angle_alpha   90.00
_cell.angle_beta   90.00
_cell.angle_gamma   90.00
#
_symmetry.space_group_name_H-M   'P 1'
#
loop_
_entity.id
_entity.type
_entity.pdbx_description
1 polymer ?
#
loop_
_entity_poly.entity_id
_entity_poly.type
_entity_poly.pdbx_seq_one_letter_code
_entity_poly.pdbx_strand_id
1 'polypeptide(L)'
;GLVMEQEVDTLLRKAIEVVPPHDRESGFYSRKLFTSWCGDCQQDSVNCPVGTVLGFLQDQFSTGLAHSTLKVYTATISAYHAPLGGSSVGRNPLVTRFLRGALRPLA
;
A
#
# COMPACT_ATOMS: atom_id res chain seq x y z
N GLY A 1 20.61 4.82 -18.15
CA GLY A 1 21.44 6.04 -18.25
C GLY A 1 21.52 6.64 -16.87
N LEU A 2 22.71 6.62 -16.27
CA LEU A 2 22.95 6.87 -14.83
C LEU A 2 22.33 8.17 -14.28
N VAL A 3 22.10 9.18 -15.13
CA VAL A 3 21.48 10.46 -14.74
C VAL A 3 19.99 10.28 -14.38
N MET A 4 19.25 9.51 -15.18
CA MET A 4 17.82 9.24 -14.92
C MET A 4 17.60 8.44 -13.64
N GLU A 5 18.49 7.49 -13.36
CA GLU A 5 18.41 6.67 -12.14
C GLU A 5 18.73 7.49 -10.88
N GLN A 6 19.71 8.40 -10.94
CA GLN A 6 20.01 9.30 -9.82
C GLN A 6 18.91 10.34 -9.59
N GLU A 7 18.27 10.80 -10.65
CA GLU A 7 17.14 11.73 -10.54
C GLU A 7 15.92 11.03 -9.91
N VAL A 8 15.66 9.77 -10.28
CA VAL A 8 14.65 8.93 -9.63
C VAL A 8 14.99 8.69 -8.15
N ASP A 9 16.23 8.33 -7.80
CA ASP A 9 16.63 8.13 -6.40
C ASP A 9 16.49 9.43 -5.57
N THR A 10 16.84 10.57 -6.16
CA THR A 10 16.71 11.88 -5.52
C THR A 10 15.25 12.26 -5.30
N LEU A 11 14.38 11.99 -6.29
CA LEU A 11 12.94 12.23 -6.17
C LEU A 11 12.31 11.31 -5.12
N LEU A 12 12.74 10.05 -5.05
CA LEU A 12 12.30 9.10 -4.03
C LEU A 12 12.74 9.55 -2.63
N ARG A 13 13.99 10.00 -2.44
CA ARG A 13 14.48 10.54 -1.17
C ARG A 13 13.71 11.78 -0.73
N LYS A 14 13.47 12.72 -1.65
CA LYS A 14 12.67 13.92 -1.36
C LYS A 14 11.22 13.55 -0.99
N ALA A 15 10.63 12.58 -1.66
CA ALA A 15 9.29 12.09 -1.31
C ALA A 15 9.25 11.49 0.10
N ILE A 16 10.31 10.80 0.53
CA ILE A 16 10.45 10.29 1.90
C ILE A 16 10.65 11.43 2.91
N GLU A 17 11.39 12.48 2.56
CA GLU A 17 11.61 13.65 3.43
C GLU A 17 10.33 14.46 3.68
N VAL A 18 9.44 14.54 2.68
CA VAL A 18 8.12 15.22 2.81
C VAL A 18 7.20 14.50 3.79
N VAL A 19 7.42 13.20 4.05
CA VAL A 19 6.68 12.45 5.07
C VAL A 19 7.27 12.78 6.46
N PRO A 20 6.47 13.25 7.43
CA PRO A 20 6.93 13.52 8.79
C PRO A 20 7.65 12.31 9.42
N PRO A 21 8.68 12.49 10.27
CA PRO A 21 9.49 11.40 10.80
C PRO A 21 8.69 10.27 11.49
N HIS A 22 7.63 10.62 12.23
CA HIS A 22 6.74 9.65 12.89
C HIS A 22 5.90 8.85 11.89
N ASP A 23 5.56 9.44 10.75
CA ASP A 23 4.81 8.80 9.67
C ASP A 23 5.72 7.89 8.81
N ARG A 24 7.04 8.14 8.81
CA ARG A 24 8.02 7.28 8.11
C ARG A 24 8.07 5.89 8.75
N GLU A 25 8.14 5.80 10.07
CA GLU A 25 8.13 4.52 10.79
C GLU A 25 6.86 3.72 10.50
N SER A 26 5.72 4.40 10.47
CA SER A 26 4.42 3.82 10.10
C SER A 26 4.42 3.29 8.67
N GLY A 27 4.99 4.03 7.70
CA GLY A 27 5.14 3.58 6.31
C GLY A 27 6.10 2.38 6.17
N PHE A 28 7.24 2.39 6.86
CA PHE A 28 8.19 1.28 6.86
C PHE A 28 7.58 0.01 7.46
N TYR A 29 6.86 0.13 8.59
CA TYR A 29 6.13 -0.97 9.20
C TYR A 29 5.07 -1.54 8.25
N SER A 30 4.25 -0.66 7.66
CA SER A 30 3.20 -1.03 6.70
C SER A 30 3.76 -1.78 5.49
N ARG A 31 4.90 -1.34 4.96
CA ARG A 31 5.57 -2.02 3.84
C ARG A 31 6.09 -3.40 4.25
N LYS A 32 6.79 -3.51 5.38
CA LYS A 32 7.29 -4.81 5.87
C LYS A 32 6.16 -5.81 6.08
N LEU A 33 5.05 -5.36 6.67
CA LEU A 33 3.88 -6.18 6.93
C LEU A 33 3.29 -6.72 5.62
N PHE A 34 3.08 -5.86 4.62
CA PHE A 34 2.57 -6.28 3.31
C PHE A 34 3.51 -7.22 2.58
N THR A 35 4.83 -6.93 2.59
CA THR A 35 5.83 -7.79 1.95
C THR A 35 5.87 -9.18 2.59
N SER A 36 5.80 -9.26 3.92
CA SER A 36 5.74 -10.56 4.62
C SER A 36 4.49 -11.34 4.22
N TRP A 37 3.32 -10.70 4.30
CA TRP A 37 2.04 -11.34 3.97
C TRP A 37 1.99 -11.81 2.50
N CYS A 38 2.54 -11.04 1.56
CA CYS A 38 2.68 -11.46 0.17
C CYS A 38 3.57 -12.70 0.05
N GLY A 39 4.67 -12.76 0.80
CA GLY A 39 5.56 -13.92 0.87
C GLY A 39 4.83 -15.18 1.33
N ASP A 40 4.00 -15.07 2.36
CA ASP A 40 3.18 -16.17 2.88
C ASP A 40 2.15 -16.65 1.83
N CYS A 41 1.66 -15.73 0.99
CA CYS A 41 0.76 -16.01 -0.12
C CYS A 41 1.49 -16.39 -1.43
N GLN A 42 2.82 -16.53 -1.42
CA GLN A 42 3.67 -16.79 -2.59
C GLN A 42 3.48 -15.77 -3.73
N GLN A 43 3.33 -14.49 -3.37
CA GLN A 43 3.14 -13.38 -4.30
C GLN A 43 4.28 -12.37 -4.19
N ASP A 44 4.58 -11.68 -5.30
CA ASP A 44 5.54 -10.57 -5.31
C ASP A 44 4.89 -9.27 -4.83
N SER A 45 5.41 -8.66 -3.77
CA SER A 45 4.79 -7.46 -3.16
C SER A 45 4.83 -6.19 -4.03
N VAL A 46 5.55 -6.18 -5.16
CA VAL A 46 5.60 -5.03 -6.06
C VAL A 46 4.64 -5.20 -7.24
N ASN A 47 4.44 -6.43 -7.73
CA ASN A 47 3.70 -6.73 -8.95
C ASN A 47 2.48 -7.65 -8.73
N CYS A 48 2.10 -7.91 -7.48
CA CYS A 48 0.96 -8.79 -7.21
C CYS A 48 -0.35 -8.25 -7.80
N PRO A 49 -1.30 -9.12 -8.16
CA PRO A 49 -2.58 -8.69 -8.69
C PRO A 49 -3.41 -7.97 -7.61
N VAL A 50 -4.39 -7.19 -8.06
CA VAL A 50 -5.32 -6.47 -7.17
C VAL A 50 -6.00 -7.38 -6.13
N GLY A 51 -6.21 -8.67 -6.46
CA GLY A 51 -6.75 -9.66 -5.55
C GLY A 51 -5.88 -9.88 -4.31
N THR A 52 -4.55 -9.89 -4.47
CA THR A 52 -3.59 -10.03 -3.37
C THR A 52 -3.65 -8.81 -2.45
N VAL A 53 -3.70 -7.61 -3.02
CA VAL A 53 -3.87 -6.37 -2.23
C VAL A 53 -5.18 -6.40 -1.44
N LEU A 54 -6.29 -6.80 -2.06
CA LEU A 54 -7.59 -6.88 -1.39
C LEU A 54 -7.61 -7.96 -0.32
N GLY A 55 -6.97 -9.11 -0.55
CA GLY A 55 -6.82 -10.17 0.44
C GLY A 55 -6.09 -9.67 1.69
N PHE A 56 -4.98 -8.96 1.50
CA PHE A 56 -4.26 -8.34 2.60
C PHE A 56 -5.14 -7.37 3.39
N LEU A 57 -5.81 -6.42 2.70
CA LEU A 57 -6.68 -5.45 3.36
C LEU A 57 -7.85 -6.11 4.08
N GLN A 58 -8.38 -7.20 3.55
CA GLN A 58 -9.43 -8.00 4.17
C GLN A 58 -8.94 -8.68 5.45
N ASP A 59 -7.76 -9.31 5.43
CA ASP A 59 -7.18 -9.93 6.62
C ASP A 59 -6.93 -8.90 7.72
N GLN A 60 -6.39 -7.73 7.36
CA GLN A 60 -6.19 -6.62 8.28
C GLN A 60 -7.51 -6.07 8.84
N PHE A 61 -8.57 -6.01 8.03
CA PHE A 61 -9.89 -5.60 8.50
C PHE A 61 -10.51 -6.65 9.44
N SER A 62 -10.35 -7.94 9.12
CA SER A 62 -10.86 -9.06 9.92
C SER A 62 -10.21 -9.15 11.31
N THR A 63 -8.99 -8.62 11.49
CA THR A 63 -8.35 -8.50 12.83
C THR A 63 -8.85 -7.30 13.64
N GLY A 64 -9.78 -6.51 13.10
CA GLY A 64 -10.39 -5.37 13.78
C GLY A 64 -9.65 -4.05 13.57
N LEU A 65 -8.72 -3.95 12.61
CA LEU A 65 -8.05 -2.69 12.33
C LEU A 65 -9.01 -1.63 11.79
N ALA A 66 -8.82 -0.40 12.27
CA ALA A 66 -9.63 0.74 11.87
C ALA A 66 -9.48 1.06 10.38
N HIS A 67 -10.55 1.60 9.79
CA HIS A 67 -10.56 2.08 8.40
C HIS A 67 -9.42 3.09 8.10
N SER A 68 -9.05 3.94 9.06
CA SER A 68 -7.91 4.86 8.92
C SER A 68 -6.58 4.12 8.70
N THR A 69 -6.36 3.01 9.41
CA THR A 69 -5.18 2.15 9.25
C THR A 69 -5.15 1.51 7.86
N LEU A 70 -6.29 1.02 7.37
CA LEU A 70 -6.40 0.45 6.02
C LEU A 70 -6.05 1.49 4.94
N LYS A 71 -6.41 2.76 5.14
CA LYS A 71 -6.01 3.86 4.25
C LYS A 71 -4.50 4.10 4.29
N VAL A 72 -3.85 4.03 5.45
CA VAL A 72 -2.40 4.17 5.59
C VAL A 72 -1.69 3.03 4.84
N TYR A 73 -2.16 1.79 5.00
CA TYR A 73 -1.64 0.65 4.25
C TYR A 73 -1.81 0.84 2.74
N THR A 74 -3.00 1.24 2.29
CA THR A 74 -3.27 1.50 0.87
C THR A 74 -2.36 2.60 0.31
N ALA A 75 -2.14 3.69 1.05
CA ALA A 75 -1.26 4.77 0.64
C ALA A 75 0.20 4.31 0.56
N THR A 76 0.66 3.55 1.55
CA THR A 76 2.01 2.98 1.56
C THR A 76 2.22 2.05 0.38
N ILE A 77 1.30 1.11 0.12
CA ILE A 77 1.36 0.19 -1.01
C ILE A 77 1.37 0.98 -2.33
N SER A 78 0.51 2.01 -2.45
CA SER A 78 0.46 2.87 -3.64
C SER A 78 1.79 3.58 -3.95
N ALA A 79 2.63 3.81 -2.94
CA ALA A 79 3.90 4.51 -3.11
C ALA A 79 5.00 3.67 -3.78
N TYR A 80 4.89 2.33 -3.76
CA TYR A 80 5.92 1.46 -4.33
C TYR A 80 5.40 0.32 -5.22
N HIS A 81 4.11 0.00 -5.16
CA HIS A 81 3.52 -1.06 -5.97
C HIS A 81 3.33 -0.61 -7.42
N ALA A 82 3.56 -1.51 -8.37
CA ALA A 82 3.35 -1.28 -9.79
C ALA A 82 1.87 -0.94 -10.08
N PRO A 83 1.57 -0.17 -11.14
CA PRO A 83 0.19 0.17 -11.49
C PRO A 83 -0.69 -1.08 -11.72
N LEU A 84 -1.88 -1.09 -11.12
CA LEU A 84 -2.89 -2.12 -11.28
C LEU A 84 -3.89 -1.69 -12.35
N GLY A 85 -3.80 -2.26 -13.55
CA GLY A 85 -4.65 -1.88 -14.68
C GLY A 85 -4.49 -0.40 -15.07
N GLY A 86 -3.26 0.11 -15.02
CA GLY A 86 -2.93 1.49 -15.38
C GLY A 86 -3.21 2.53 -14.29
N SER A 87 -3.71 2.13 -13.12
CA SER A 87 -3.95 3.03 -11.97
C SER A 87 -3.09 2.66 -10.78
N SER A 88 -2.69 3.65 -9.96
CA SER A 88 -2.09 3.35 -8.66
C SER A 88 -3.08 2.59 -7.77
N VAL A 89 -2.56 1.84 -6.80
CA VAL A 89 -3.38 0.96 -5.93
C VAL A 89 -4.53 1.71 -5.27
N GLY A 90 -4.29 2.86 -4.67
CA GLY A 90 -5.32 3.67 -4.01
C GLY A 90 -6.33 4.33 -4.94
N ARG A 91 -6.08 4.36 -6.26
CA ARG A 91 -7.03 4.82 -7.29
C ARG A 91 -7.75 3.67 -7.99
N ASN A 92 -7.36 2.43 -7.72
CA ASN A 92 -8.03 1.28 -8.32
C ASN A 92 -9.50 1.21 -7.84
N PRO A 93 -10.49 1.01 -8.74
CA PRO A 93 -11.90 1.01 -8.38
C PRO A 93 -12.28 -0.04 -7.33
N LEU A 94 -11.63 -1.22 -7.37
CA LEU A 94 -11.92 -2.31 -6.43
C LEU A 94 -11.41 -1.97 -5.03
N VAL A 95 -10.18 -1.44 -4.92
CA VAL A 95 -9.60 -0.98 -3.66
C VAL A 95 -10.43 0.15 -3.05
N THR A 96 -10.84 1.12 -3.87
CA THR A 96 -11.70 2.23 -3.43
C THR A 96 -13.06 1.73 -2.92
N ARG A 97 -13.67 0.77 -3.63
CA ARG A 97 -14.95 0.18 -3.23
C ARG A 97 -14.83 -0.63 -1.93
N PHE A 98 -13.73 -1.36 -1.76
CA PHE A 98 -13.44 -2.10 -0.52
C PHE A 98 -13.36 -1.16 0.68
N LEU A 99 -12.55 -0.10 0.61
CA LEU A 99 -12.40 0.86 1.71
C LEU A 99 -13.73 1.53 2.10
N ARG A 100 -14.56 1.89 1.10
CA ARG A 100 -15.92 2.39 1.35
C ARG A 100 -16.83 1.35 2.01
N GLY A 101 -16.62 0.07 1.73
CA GLY A 101 -17.28 -1.05 2.42
C GLY A 101 -16.87 -1.12 3.89
N ALA A 102 -15.57 -1.11 4.16
CA ALA A 102 -14.99 -1.20 5.50
C ALA A 102 -15.35 -0.01 6.44
N LEU A 103 -15.81 1.11 5.88
CA LEU A 103 -16.31 2.25 6.67
C LEU A 103 -17.69 2.00 7.30
N ARG A 104 -18.47 1.05 6.78
CA ARG A 104 -19.83 0.79 7.26
C ARG A 104 -19.80 -0.15 8.47
N PRO A 105 -20.48 0.19 9.58
CA PRO A 105 -20.70 -0.76 10.67
C PRO A 105 -21.36 -2.03 10.12
N LEU A 106 -20.87 -3.19 10.52
CA LEU A 106 -21.62 -4.44 10.35
C LEU A 106 -22.88 -4.29 11.21
N ALA A 107 -24.03 -4.09 10.55
CA ALA A 107 -25.33 -4.00 11.18
C ALA A 107 -25.79 -5.36 11.70
#